data_AF-A0A7E5WTP4-F1
#
_entry.id   AF-A0A7E5WTP4-F1
#
_cell.length_a   1.000
_cell.length_b   1.000
_cell.length_c   1.000
_cell.angle_alpha   90.00
_cell.angle_beta   90.00
_cell.angle_gamma   90.00
#
_symmetry.space_group_name_H-M   'P 1'
#
loop_
_entity.id
_entity.type
_entity.pdbx_description
1 polymer ?
#
loop_
_entity_poly.entity_id
_entity_poly.type
_entity_poly.pdbx_seq_one_letter_code
_entity_poly.pdbx_strand_id
1 'polypeptide(L)'
;MARNSNENDEDNIDPASVTSNVKNTLKQDVIKELLNGSFQDNKTKLGNDALSLVVEVAKCLVTETCLRASSHALREACDKVDIDHIEKCLPQLMLDFP
;
A
#
# COMPACT_ATOMS: atom_id res chain seq x y z
N MET A 1 -12.95 -27.29 -39.24
CA MET A 1 -11.91 -27.25 -38.20
C MET A 1 -12.19 -26.03 -37.33
N ALA A 2 -12.83 -26.25 -36.18
CA ALA A 2 -13.12 -25.17 -35.24
C ALA A 2 -11.86 -24.86 -34.42
N ARG A 3 -11.30 -23.66 -34.59
CA ARG A 3 -10.32 -23.09 -33.65
C ARG A 3 -11.13 -22.53 -32.49
N ASN A 4 -11.16 -23.25 -31.38
CA ASN A 4 -11.72 -22.77 -30.12
C ASN A 4 -10.68 -21.85 -29.48
N SER A 5 -10.81 -20.54 -29.68
CA SER A 5 -10.04 -19.55 -28.94
C SER A 5 -10.64 -19.45 -27.54
N ASN A 6 -10.09 -20.21 -26.58
CA ASN A 6 -10.22 -19.84 -25.17
C ASN A 6 -9.21 -18.70 -24.95
N GLU A 7 -9.63 -17.48 -25.27
CA GLU A 7 -9.04 -16.30 -24.67
C GLU A 7 -9.46 -16.32 -23.20
N ASN A 8 -8.56 -16.81 -22.34
CA ASN A 8 -8.72 -16.62 -20.90
C ASN A 8 -8.59 -15.12 -20.64
N ASP A 9 -9.73 -14.43 -20.56
CA ASP A 9 -9.90 -13.14 -19.88
C ASP A 9 -9.71 -13.31 -18.36
N GLU A 10 -8.65 -13.99 -17.95
CA GLU A 10 -8.19 -14.06 -16.56
C GLU A 10 -7.03 -13.07 -16.48
N ASP A 11 -7.30 -11.87 -15.95
CA ASP A 11 -6.35 -10.98 -15.24
C ASP A 11 -6.79 -9.50 -15.23
N ASN A 12 -8.06 -9.17 -15.48
CA ASN A 12 -8.59 -7.90 -14.97
C ASN A 12 -8.90 -8.06 -13.48
N ILE A 13 -7.85 -8.20 -12.68
CA ILE A 13 -7.96 -8.18 -11.23
C ILE A 13 -8.31 -6.73 -10.84
N ASP A 14 -9.59 -6.48 -10.53
CA ASP A 14 -10.03 -5.18 -10.02
C ASP A 14 -9.19 -4.82 -8.78
N PRO A 15 -8.37 -3.75 -8.82
CA PRO A 15 -7.47 -3.44 -7.71
C PRO A 15 -8.23 -3.18 -6.41
N ALA A 16 -9.45 -2.62 -6.51
CA ALA A 16 -10.35 -2.43 -5.37
C ALA A 16 -10.81 -3.75 -4.70
N SER A 17 -10.90 -4.84 -5.47
CA SER A 17 -11.26 -6.18 -4.97
C SER A 17 -10.08 -6.88 -4.27
N VAL A 18 -8.84 -6.53 -4.64
CA VAL A 18 -7.63 -7.02 -3.97
C VAL A 18 -7.48 -6.35 -2.61
N THR A 19 -7.67 -5.03 -2.55
CA THR A 19 -7.50 -4.24 -1.32
C THR A 19 -8.43 -4.71 -0.18
N SER A 20 -9.64 -5.16 -0.51
CA SER A 20 -10.61 -5.66 0.49
C SER A 20 -10.26 -7.03 1.07
N ASN A 21 -9.45 -7.83 0.36
CA ASN A 21 -9.02 -9.16 0.79
C ASN A 21 -7.67 -9.16 1.54
N VAL A 22 -6.88 -8.08 1.44
CA VAL A 22 -5.60 -7.95 2.14
C VAL A 22 -5.85 -7.55 3.60
N LYS A 23 -5.78 -8.52 4.50
CA LYS A 23 -5.88 -8.29 5.95
C LYS A 23 -4.58 -7.66 6.46
N ASN A 24 -4.51 -6.34 6.46
CA ASN A 24 -3.43 -5.56 7.07
C ASN A 24 -3.76 -5.21 8.53
N THR A 25 -2.90 -5.58 9.47
CA THR A 25 -2.98 -5.15 10.87
C THR A 25 -1.71 -4.42 11.29
N LEU A 26 -1.84 -3.12 11.53
CA LEU A 26 -0.81 -2.31 12.21
C LEU A 26 -1.23 -2.14 13.68
N LYS A 27 -0.32 -2.47 14.59
CA LYS A 27 -0.56 -2.31 16.02
C LYS A 27 -0.59 -0.83 16.37
N GLN A 28 -1.69 -0.40 16.97
CA GLN A 28 -1.89 0.99 17.36
C GLN A 28 -0.78 1.50 18.31
N ASP A 29 -0.30 0.66 19.23
CA ASP A 29 0.78 1.03 20.15
C ASP A 29 2.11 1.32 19.44
N VAL A 30 2.41 0.61 18.35
CA VAL A 30 3.63 0.85 17.55
C VAL A 30 3.55 2.19 16.85
N ILE A 31 2.40 2.52 16.25
CA ILE A 31 2.17 3.83 15.63
C ILE A 31 2.28 4.94 16.68
N LYS A 32 1.73 4.72 17.88
CA LYS A 32 1.82 5.67 18.99
C LYS A 32 3.26 5.92 19.43
N GLU A 33 4.06 4.86 19.60
CA GLU A 33 5.48 4.98 19.97
C GLU A 33 6.30 5.68 18.88
N LEU A 34 6.06 5.34 17.61
CA LEU A 34 6.72 5.96 16.45
C LEU A 34 6.46 7.47 16.40
N LEU A 35 5.20 7.88 16.57
CA LEU A 35 4.80 9.29 16.56
C LEU A 35 5.37 10.04 17.77
N ASN A 36 5.29 9.45 18.97
CA ASN A 36 5.87 10.06 20.17
C ASN A 36 7.39 10.27 20.05
N GLY A 37 8.11 9.36 19.39
CA GLY A 37 9.54 9.51 19.11
C GLY A 37 9.88 10.55 18.04
N SER A 38 8.90 10.97 17.23
CA SER A 38 9.08 11.90 16.11
C SER A 38 8.66 13.34 16.44
N PHE A 39 7.86 13.54 17.50
CA PHE A 39 7.40 14.87 17.90
C PHE A 39 8.58 15.74 18.39
N GLN A 40 8.62 16.99 17.92
CA GLN A 40 9.64 17.96 18.33
C GLN A 40 9.43 18.49 19.76
N ASP A 41 8.17 18.51 20.22
CA ASP A 41 7.81 18.95 21.57
C ASP A 41 7.29 17.77 22.42
N ASN A 42 7.90 17.57 23.58
CA ASN A 42 7.60 16.49 24.53
C ASN A 42 6.21 16.62 25.20
N LYS A 43 5.52 17.75 25.03
CA LYS A 43 4.14 17.93 25.52
C LYS A 43 3.08 17.60 24.48
N THR A 44 3.49 17.34 23.24
CA THR A 44 2.59 16.92 22.16
C THR A 44 1.90 15.62 22.56
N LYS A 45 0.57 15.58 22.45
CA LYS A 45 -0.24 14.39 22.71
C LYS A 45 -1.18 14.15 21.55
N LEU A 46 -1.37 12.89 21.22
CA LEU A 46 -2.33 12.45 20.21
C LEU A 46 -3.52 11.77 20.89
N GLY A 47 -4.74 12.21 20.57
CA GLY A 47 -5.97 11.58 21.04
C GLY A 47 -6.18 10.19 20.41
N ASN A 48 -6.94 9.33 21.07
CA ASN A 48 -7.16 7.94 20.62
C ASN A 48 -7.86 7.86 19.25
N ASP A 49 -8.82 8.74 18.97
CA ASP A 49 -9.53 8.76 17.68
C ASP A 49 -8.60 9.18 16.55
N ALA A 50 -7.78 10.20 16.78
CA ALA A 50 -6.76 10.64 15.83
C ALA A 50 -5.70 9.56 15.61
N LEU A 51 -5.25 8.88 16.67
CA LEU A 51 -4.34 7.76 16.59
C LEU A 51 -4.92 6.60 15.76
N SER A 52 -6.21 6.27 15.95
CA SER A 52 -6.91 5.25 15.17
C SER A 52 -6.97 5.63 13.69
N LEU A 53 -7.22 6.91 13.38
CA LEU A 53 -7.21 7.41 12.00
C LEU A 53 -5.80 7.30 11.37
N VAL A 54 -4.75 7.66 12.10
CA VAL A 54 -3.36 7.55 11.59
C VAL A 54 -2.97 6.09 11.33
N VAL A 55 -3.48 5.14 12.13
CA VAL A 55 -3.31 3.70 11.84
C VAL A 55 -3.90 3.36 10.47
N GLU A 56 -5.11 3.84 10.13
CA GLU A 56 -5.72 3.60 8.82
C GLU A 56 -4.97 4.30 7.68
N VAL A 57 -4.47 5.52 7.89
CA VAL A 57 -3.61 6.22 6.91
C VAL A 57 -2.33 5.43 6.66
N ALA A 58 -1.67 4.93 7.70
CA ALA A 58 -0.47 4.11 7.56
C ALA A 58 -0.75 2.78 6.82
N LYS A 59 -1.91 2.16 7.06
CA LYS A 59 -2.34 0.99 6.29
C LYS A 59 -2.53 1.33 4.81
N CYS A 60 -3.19 2.44 4.52
CA CYS A 60 -3.41 2.92 3.15
C CYS A 60 -2.08 3.13 2.42
N LEU A 61 -1.12 3.80 3.05
CA LEU A 61 0.21 4.04 2.50
C LEU A 61 0.93 2.74 2.12
N VAL A 62 0.95 1.75 3.01
CA VAL A 62 1.58 0.44 2.73
C VAL A 62 0.87 -0.27 1.58
N THR A 63 -0.46 -0.31 1.60
CA THR A 63 -1.23 -1.00 0.56
C THR A 63 -1.07 -0.34 -0.80
N GLU A 64 -1.12 0.99 -0.88
CA GLU A 64 -0.87 1.75 -2.11
C GLU A 64 0.53 1.49 -2.66
N THR A 65 1.54 1.46 -1.77
CA THR A 65 2.91 1.13 -2.16
C THR A 65 2.98 -0.26 -2.79
N CYS A 66 2.39 -1.28 -2.14
CA CYS A 66 2.37 -2.64 -2.65
C CYS A 66 1.65 -2.76 -4.00
N LEU A 67 0.48 -2.13 -4.15
CA LEU A 67 -0.31 -2.18 -5.39
C LEU A 67 0.44 -1.52 -6.55
N ARG A 68 1.03 -0.34 -6.33
CA ARG A 68 1.81 0.36 -7.35
C ARG A 68 3.05 -0.43 -7.74
N ALA A 69 3.85 -0.87 -6.77
CA ALA A 69 5.05 -1.66 -7.03
C ALA A 69 4.73 -2.97 -7.77
N SER A 70 3.64 -3.65 -7.40
CA SER A 70 3.15 -4.85 -8.11
C SER A 70 2.73 -4.54 -9.55
N SER A 71 2.06 -3.40 -9.77
CA SER A 71 1.67 -2.96 -11.11
C SER A 71 2.87 -2.62 -11.99
N HIS A 72 3.95 -2.08 -11.40
CA HIS A 72 5.23 -1.88 -12.08
C HIS A 72 5.88 -3.21 -12.46
N ALA A 73 5.96 -4.18 -11.54
CA ALA A 73 6.51 -5.51 -11.81
C ALA A 73 5.74 -6.25 -12.91
N LEU A 74 4.41 -6.21 -12.86
CA LEU A 74 3.54 -6.82 -13.87
C LEU A 74 3.78 -6.22 -15.26
N ARG A 75 3.93 -4.89 -15.36
CA ARG A 75 4.22 -4.21 -16.63
C ARG A 75 5.60 -4.58 -17.20
N GLU A 76 6.52 -4.99 -16.35
CA GLU A 76 7.87 -5.44 -16.73
C GLU A 76 7.94 -6.96 -16.92
N ALA A 77 6.80 -7.66 -16.86
CA ALA A 77 6.69 -9.11 -16.93
C ALA A 77 7.55 -9.85 -15.87
N CYS A 78 7.74 -9.22 -14.70
CA CYS A 78 8.40 -9.81 -13.55
C CYS A 78 7.39 -10.59 -12.69
N ASP A 79 7.78 -11.76 -12.21
CA ASP A 79 6.97 -12.62 -11.32
C ASP A 79 6.98 -12.14 -9.85
N LYS A 80 7.88 -11.21 -9.52
CA LYS A 80 8.09 -10.70 -8.16
C LYS A 80 8.36 -9.20 -8.16
N VAL A 81 7.95 -8.56 -7.06
CA VAL A 81 8.28 -7.16 -6.78
C VAL A 81 9.68 -7.08 -6.22
N ASP A 82 10.60 -6.53 -7.00
CA ASP A 82 11.92 -6.06 -6.57
C ASP A 82 11.95 -4.58 -6.17
N ILE A 83 13.04 -4.15 -5.53
CA ILE A 83 13.26 -2.78 -5.03
C ILE A 83 13.11 -1.72 -6.12
N ASP A 84 13.59 -2.00 -7.33
CA ASP A 84 13.50 -1.09 -8.48
C ASP A 84 12.04 -0.69 -8.80
N HIS A 85 11.07 -1.57 -8.56
CA HIS A 85 9.65 -1.26 -8.78
C HIS A 85 9.10 -0.29 -7.72
N ILE A 86 9.58 -0.40 -6.48
CA ILE A 86 9.23 0.52 -5.39
C ILE A 86 9.82 1.90 -5.70
N GLU A 87 11.11 1.95 -6.09
CA GLU A 87 11.78 3.21 -6.43
C GLU A 87 11.09 3.95 -7.57
N LYS A 88 10.56 3.22 -8.57
CA LYS A 88 9.79 3.81 -9.67
C LYS A 88 8.49 4.48 -9.23
N CYS A 89 7.79 3.94 -8.23
CA CYS A 89 6.54 4.52 -7.75
C CYS A 89 6.70 5.52 -6.60
N LEU A 90 7.87 5.52 -5.93
CA LEU A 90 8.14 6.35 -4.75
C LEU A 90 7.95 7.86 -4.98
N PRO A 91 8.38 8.47 -6.10
CA PRO A 91 8.20 9.91 -6.31
C PRO A 91 6.73 10.32 -6.27
N GLN A 92 5.85 9.58 -6.95
CA GLN A 92 4.42 9.88 -6.95
C GLN A 92 3.77 9.54 -5.61
N LEU A 93 4.20 8.46 -4.96
CA LEU A 93 3.71 8.10 -3.62
C LEU A 93 3.96 9.22 -2.61
N MET A 94 5.13 9.86 -2.65
CA MET A 94 5.46 11.00 -1.79
C MET A 94 4.64 12.25 -2.10
N LEU A 95 4.17 12.43 -3.34
CA LEU A 95 3.29 13.55 -3.71
C LEU A 95 1.85 13.32 -3.26
N ASP A 96 1.40 12.07 -3.23
CA ASP A 96 0.04 11.71 -2.81
C ASP A 96 -0.13 11.73 -1.28
N PHE A 97 0.97 11.55 -0.53
CA PHE A 97 1.03 11.62 0.94
C PHE A 97 2.01 12.72 1.41
N PRO A 98 1.67 14.00 1.22
CA PRO A 98 2.54 15.14 1.57
C PRO A 98 2.63 15.43 3.07
#